data_AF-A0A2D6Q0T6-F1
#
_entry.id   AF-A0A2D6Q0T6-F1
#
_cell.length_a   1.000
_cell.length_b   1.000
_cell.length_c   1.000
_cell.angle_alpha   90.00
_cell.angle_beta   90.00
_cell.angle_gamma   90.00
#
_symmetry.space_group_name_H-M   'P 1'
#
loop_
_entity.id
_entity.type
_entity.pdbx_description
1 polymer ?
#
loop_
_entity_poly.entity_id
_entity_poly.type
_entity_poly.pdbx_seq_one_letter_code
_entity_poly.pdbx_strand_id
1 'polypeptide(L)'
;MVGRILLGVGLLVVTSVAQQPNTPGASLVIAGESSDTYPLDARLRRRKGTWIRFEVKGAPHQGFLIGRAPAGTALVGLETDFGLMDLDTLDGFEVMVDGIGKSTGGQLDYHARTDANGRWSHAVQVRFDKPRDLGGFQALVGDPTSPTGYTLTAATHLTVTTTWRPAIYVAAQRGRPGADGSRERPYMTITEAMQTAAAMGRPFPVVYVAAGDYRESPTFPAGLKVLGGYHATTWRRAPSWRSRVFVGATPAAAVDVQEETLISRLEFFADDVRRHGEASMAFMAIGCGDLLRFEECAFVSGAGGPGRGGDCGRAGRAGSSGGFGRGEGSTRGGAGGKGGEVGTGEKGRAAVGGAAGGRGGFTALCTTGNADGEPGMDGQPGQGGEPGRGAAAGGVVAEYGMWRPGPPGASGEDGHDATGGGGGGGGASTIAVPHVCKGCPGGRGGGGGEGGHGGEGGDGGHNGGASIAVFCFYSGPRFTDCLFQPGPGGRGGIGGRGGRGGSGGVGGRGADRGGGRRGEGGFGGNGGGAGGGGGGAGGPSYGILVAGDVEPILRDSTLVPSAGGRGGSGGLHGAGSGRADPGADGPEATVINIPLDH
;
A
#
# COMPACT_ATOMS: atom_id res chain seq x y z
N MET A 1 -32.57 28.09 27.15
CA MET A 1 -31.82 26.87 27.54
C MET A 1 -32.52 25.67 26.92
N VAL A 2 -31.94 25.06 25.88
CA VAL A 2 -32.48 23.84 25.26
C VAL A 2 -31.58 22.69 25.70
N GLY A 3 -32.02 21.93 26.71
CA GLY A 3 -31.35 20.71 27.14
C GLY A 3 -31.60 19.62 26.11
N ARG A 4 -30.57 19.18 25.38
CA ARG A 4 -30.64 18.01 24.50
C ARG A 4 -29.85 16.85 25.07
N ILE A 5 -30.54 15.71 25.10
CA ILE A 5 -30.12 14.40 25.61
C ILE A 5 -29.06 13.81 24.67
N LEU A 6 -27.88 13.51 25.21
CA LEU A 6 -26.80 12.82 24.50
C LEU A 6 -27.03 11.29 24.53
N LEU A 7 -27.15 10.71 23.34
CA LEU A 7 -27.29 9.26 23.10
C LEU A 7 -25.92 8.56 23.23
N GLY A 8 -25.53 8.12 24.43
CA GLY A 8 -24.41 7.18 24.59
C GLY A 8 -24.90 5.74 24.56
N VAL A 9 -24.37 4.86 23.72
CA VAL A 9 -24.82 3.46 23.55
C VAL A 9 -24.50 2.66 24.82
N GLY A 10 -25.52 2.35 25.61
CA GLY A 10 -25.40 1.46 26.78
C GLY A 10 -26.08 0.13 26.47
N LEU A 11 -25.40 -0.97 26.79
CA LEU A 11 -25.99 -2.31 26.81
C LEU A 11 -26.79 -2.42 28.12
N LEU A 12 -28.08 -2.67 28.00
CA LEU A 12 -28.93 -2.97 29.16
C LEU A 12 -28.80 -4.46 29.44
N VAL A 13 -28.23 -4.82 30.58
CA VAL A 13 -28.20 -6.21 31.03
C VAL A 13 -29.31 -6.37 32.05
N VAL A 14 -30.27 -7.23 31.71
CA VAL A 14 -31.32 -7.63 32.64
C VAL A 14 -30.89 -8.95 33.24
N THR A 15 -30.60 -8.93 34.54
CA THR A 15 -30.33 -10.15 35.29
C THR A 15 -31.59 -10.52 36.04
N SER A 16 -31.87 -11.82 36.10
CA SER A 16 -32.89 -12.32 36.98
C SER A 16 -32.42 -13.53 37.76
N VAL A 17 -32.99 -13.68 38.94
CA VAL A 17 -32.91 -14.90 39.72
C VAL A 17 -34.33 -15.41 39.84
N ALA A 18 -34.56 -16.64 39.36
CA ALA A 18 -35.81 -17.35 39.53
C ALA A 18 -35.59 -18.48 40.54
N GLN A 19 -36.54 -18.67 41.46
CA GLN A 19 -36.60 -19.91 42.25
C GLN A 19 -37.23 -21.02 41.38
N GLN A 20 -36.91 -22.30 41.65
CA GLN A 20 -37.40 -23.43 40.85
C GLN A 20 -38.93 -23.42 40.74
N PRO A 21 -39.54 -23.95 39.66
CA PRO A 21 -40.98 -23.84 39.45
C PRO A 21 -41.75 -24.51 40.58
N ASN A 22 -42.70 -23.78 41.16
CA ASN A 22 -43.55 -24.32 42.23
C ASN A 22 -44.59 -25.34 41.73
N THR A 23 -44.82 -25.46 40.41
CA THR A 23 -45.62 -26.55 39.79
C THR A 23 -45.49 -26.56 38.25
N PRO A 24 -45.80 -27.67 37.55
CA PRO A 24 -45.74 -27.78 36.08
C PRO A 24 -46.82 -26.99 35.30
N GLY A 25 -47.83 -26.43 35.98
CA GLY A 25 -49.05 -25.89 35.35
C GLY A 25 -49.04 -24.40 34.99
N ALA A 26 -48.14 -23.60 35.58
CA ALA A 26 -48.10 -22.15 35.36
C ALA A 26 -46.65 -21.65 35.21
N SER A 27 -46.40 -20.77 34.22
CA SER A 27 -45.09 -20.12 34.06
C SER A 27 -45.22 -18.65 33.66
N LEU A 28 -44.34 -17.82 34.23
CA LEU A 28 -44.12 -16.43 33.84
C LEU A 28 -42.79 -16.37 33.11
N VAL A 29 -42.80 -15.92 31.86
CA VAL A 29 -41.59 -15.72 31.05
C VAL A 29 -41.39 -14.22 30.84
N ILE A 30 -40.24 -13.71 31.26
CA ILE A 30 -39.79 -12.34 30.97
C ILE A 30 -38.75 -12.46 29.86
N ALA A 31 -39.18 -12.34 28.60
CA ALA A 31 -38.32 -12.61 27.45
C ALA A 31 -37.66 -11.33 26.89
N GLY A 32 -36.35 -11.42 26.62
CA GLY A 32 -35.78 -10.91 25.36
C GLY A 32 -35.58 -12.12 24.45
N GLU A 33 -36.00 -12.06 23.18
CA GLU A 33 -36.01 -13.22 22.27
C GLU A 33 -34.62 -13.88 22.10
N SER A 34 -34.38 -15.02 22.75
CA SER A 34 -34.25 -16.37 22.13
C SER A 34 -33.66 -17.41 23.09
N SER A 35 -34.47 -18.41 23.51
CA SER A 35 -34.14 -19.86 23.63
C SER A 35 -35.17 -20.56 24.54
N ASP A 36 -35.52 -21.80 24.19
CA ASP A 36 -36.53 -22.60 24.88
C ASP A 36 -36.06 -23.13 26.25
N THR A 37 -36.95 -22.94 27.24
CA THR A 37 -36.99 -23.55 28.59
C THR A 37 -35.91 -23.16 29.62
N TYR A 38 -36.40 -22.48 30.67
CA TYR A 38 -35.77 -21.96 31.90
C TYR A 38 -34.96 -20.66 31.78
N PRO A 39 -35.16 -19.69 32.71
CA PRO A 39 -35.37 -18.32 32.25
C PRO A 39 -34.13 -17.42 32.35
N LEU A 40 -34.12 -16.49 31.39
CA LEU A 40 -33.40 -15.22 31.28
C LEU A 40 -31.93 -15.24 30.84
N ASP A 41 -31.76 -15.08 29.53
CA ASP A 41 -30.78 -14.15 28.97
C ASP A 41 -31.52 -13.04 28.23
N ALA A 42 -31.09 -11.80 28.42
CA ALA A 42 -31.73 -10.61 27.88
C ALA A 42 -30.67 -9.70 27.24
N ARG A 43 -30.63 -9.70 25.91
CA ARG A 43 -29.84 -8.73 25.13
C ARG A 43 -30.77 -7.75 24.43
N LEU A 44 -30.72 -6.49 24.87
CA LEU A 44 -31.57 -5.42 24.33
C LEU A 44 -30.78 -4.51 23.38
N ARG A 45 -31.32 -4.32 22.17
CA ARG A 45 -30.88 -3.24 21.26
C ARG A 45 -31.70 -1.98 21.53
N ARG A 46 -31.00 -0.87 21.77
CA ARG A 46 -31.60 0.45 21.99
C ARG A 46 -32.40 0.92 20.76
N ARG A 47 -33.72 1.00 20.90
CA ARG A 47 -34.48 2.13 20.37
C ARG A 47 -35.26 2.77 21.52
N LYS A 48 -35.53 4.07 21.36
CA LYS A 48 -36.24 4.91 22.33
C LYS A 48 -37.53 4.21 22.75
N GLY A 49 -37.63 3.85 24.04
CA GLY A 49 -38.73 3.06 24.59
C GLY A 49 -38.44 1.56 24.61
N THR A 50 -37.56 1.13 25.51
CA THR A 50 -37.35 -0.30 25.74
C THR A 50 -38.65 -0.91 26.23
N TRP A 51 -39.10 -1.96 25.56
CA TRP A 51 -40.27 -2.71 25.96
C TRP A 51 -39.81 -3.97 26.67
N ILE A 52 -40.31 -4.21 27.88
CA ILE A 52 -40.23 -5.54 28.52
C ILE A 52 -41.50 -6.27 28.13
N ARG A 53 -41.36 -7.43 27.49
CA ARG A 53 -42.51 -8.29 27.19
C ARG A 53 -42.68 -9.26 28.36
N PHE A 54 -43.84 -9.18 29.00
CA PHE A 54 -44.32 -10.18 29.95
C PHE A 54 -45.13 -11.20 29.17
N GLU A 55 -44.82 -12.49 29.35
CA GLU A 55 -45.63 -13.59 28.82
C GLU A 55 -46.10 -14.48 29.98
N VAL A 56 -47.41 -14.67 30.08
CA VAL A 56 -48.05 -15.57 31.04
C VAL A 56 -48.57 -16.80 30.29
N LYS A 57 -48.25 -17.99 30.79
CA LYS A 57 -48.76 -19.26 30.26
C LYS A 57 -49.59 -19.99 31.31
N GLY A 58 -50.76 -20.46 30.90
CA GLY A 58 -51.69 -21.24 31.73
C GLY A 58 -52.76 -21.94 30.89
N ALA A 59 -53.87 -22.35 31.50
CA ALA A 59 -54.98 -22.93 30.76
C ALA A 59 -55.67 -21.89 29.84
N PRO A 60 -56.29 -22.29 28.71
CA PRO A 60 -56.96 -21.37 27.80
C PRO A 60 -58.08 -20.54 28.45
N HIS A 61 -58.18 -19.27 28.05
CA HIS A 61 -59.23 -18.33 28.47
C HIS A 61 -59.34 -18.09 29.98
N GLN A 62 -58.30 -18.39 30.74
CA GLN A 62 -58.26 -18.17 32.19
C GLN A 62 -57.78 -16.77 32.53
N GLY A 63 -58.40 -16.18 33.56
CA GLY A 63 -57.91 -14.95 34.17
C GLY A 63 -56.58 -15.18 34.88
N PHE A 64 -55.75 -14.15 34.92
CA PHE A 64 -54.52 -14.18 35.71
C PHE A 64 -54.29 -12.84 36.40
N LEU A 65 -53.43 -12.84 37.40
CA LEU A 65 -52.97 -11.65 38.12
C LEU A 65 -51.44 -11.62 38.07
N ILE A 66 -50.84 -10.46 37.84
CA ILE A 66 -49.39 -10.27 37.96
C ILE A 66 -49.14 -9.36 39.15
N GLY A 67 -48.49 -9.90 40.18
CA GLY A 67 -48.02 -9.17 41.35
C GLY A 67 -46.57 -8.75 41.18
N ARG A 68 -46.25 -7.56 41.68
CA ARG A 68 -44.90 -7.01 41.77
C ARG A 68 -44.59 -6.64 43.22
N ALA A 69 -43.45 -7.06 43.72
CA ALA A 69 -42.98 -6.73 45.06
C ALA A 69 -41.68 -5.93 45.00
N PRO A 70 -41.62 -4.68 45.52
CA PRO A 70 -40.42 -3.85 45.45
C PRO A 70 -39.19 -4.46 46.14
N ALA A 71 -39.39 -5.19 47.25
CA ALA A 71 -38.32 -5.84 48.01
C ALA A 71 -37.71 -7.07 47.30
N GLY A 72 -38.32 -7.51 46.20
CA GLY A 72 -37.78 -8.60 45.40
C GLY A 72 -38.48 -9.93 45.63
N THR A 73 -37.68 -11.00 45.66
CA THR A 73 -38.13 -12.36 45.96
C THR A 73 -37.81 -12.71 47.41
N ALA A 74 -38.74 -13.35 48.11
CA ALA A 74 -38.55 -13.78 49.48
C ALA A 74 -37.47 -14.88 49.58
N LEU A 75 -36.68 -14.84 50.65
CA LEU A 75 -35.72 -15.90 50.99
C LEU A 75 -36.42 -17.21 51.37
N VAL A 76 -37.62 -17.12 51.92
CA VAL A 76 -38.49 -18.23 52.29
C VAL A 76 -39.87 -17.92 51.74
N GLY A 77 -40.36 -18.74 50.82
CA GLY A 77 -41.70 -18.57 50.26
C GLY A 77 -42.77 -18.75 51.34
N LEU A 78 -43.85 -17.99 51.24
CA LEU A 78 -45.03 -18.11 52.09
C LEU A 78 -45.98 -19.14 51.47
N GLU A 79 -46.30 -20.21 52.18
CA GLU A 79 -47.29 -21.18 51.71
C GLU A 79 -48.69 -20.54 51.72
N THR A 80 -49.38 -20.61 50.59
CA THR A 80 -50.74 -20.11 50.41
C THR A 80 -51.61 -21.21 49.82
N ASP A 81 -52.93 -21.02 49.86
CA ASP A 81 -53.88 -21.93 49.21
C ASP A 81 -53.65 -22.04 47.68
N PHE A 82 -52.88 -21.12 47.08
CA PHE A 82 -52.57 -21.07 45.65
C PHE A 82 -51.15 -21.57 45.30
N GLY A 83 -50.42 -22.10 46.29
CA GLY A 83 -49.01 -22.50 46.18
C GLY A 83 -48.06 -21.60 46.97
N LEU A 84 -46.76 -21.74 46.69
CA LEU A 84 -45.73 -20.97 47.38
C LEU A 84 -45.63 -19.55 46.80
N MET A 85 -45.91 -18.54 47.63
CA MET A 85 -45.72 -17.13 47.30
C MET A 85 -44.29 -16.72 47.60
N ASP A 86 -43.52 -16.48 46.54
CA ASP A 86 -42.09 -16.20 46.60
C ASP A 86 -41.77 -14.70 46.48
N LEU A 87 -42.80 -13.85 46.53
CA LEU A 87 -42.63 -12.40 46.55
C LEU A 87 -42.33 -11.91 47.97
N ASP A 88 -41.31 -11.07 48.11
CA ASP A 88 -41.04 -10.38 49.38
C ASP A 88 -42.00 -9.19 49.55
N THR A 89 -43.08 -9.39 50.29
CA THR A 89 -44.12 -8.38 50.49
C THR A 89 -43.83 -7.41 51.64
N LEU A 90 -42.65 -7.45 52.26
CA LEU A 90 -42.31 -6.59 53.41
C LEU A 90 -42.41 -5.09 53.07
N ASP A 91 -42.08 -4.70 51.84
CA ASP A 91 -42.23 -3.34 51.32
C ASP A 91 -43.55 -3.10 50.56
N GLY A 92 -44.53 -3.97 50.82
CA GLY A 92 -45.80 -4.03 50.10
C GLY A 92 -45.70 -4.77 48.77
N PHE A 93 -46.83 -4.89 48.08
CA PHE A 93 -46.90 -5.43 46.74
C PHE A 93 -47.92 -4.63 45.91
N GLU A 94 -47.72 -4.62 44.60
CA GLU A 94 -48.55 -3.93 43.62
C GLU A 94 -49.11 -4.96 42.65
N VAL A 95 -50.42 -4.92 42.40
CA VAL A 95 -51.03 -5.70 41.32
C VAL A 95 -50.91 -4.91 40.03
N MET A 96 -50.10 -5.41 39.10
CA MET A 96 -49.84 -4.74 37.82
C MET A 96 -50.89 -5.08 36.77
N VAL A 97 -51.46 -6.29 36.83
CA VAL A 97 -52.46 -6.80 35.90
C VAL A 97 -53.44 -7.64 36.73
N ASP A 98 -54.75 -7.39 36.57
CA ASP A 98 -55.80 -8.08 37.33
C ASP A 98 -56.93 -8.56 36.39
N GLY A 99 -56.89 -9.84 36.03
CA GLY A 99 -57.91 -10.54 35.24
C GLY A 99 -58.75 -11.53 36.03
N ILE A 100 -58.49 -11.66 37.34
CA ILE A 100 -59.19 -12.60 38.24
C ILE A 100 -60.28 -11.88 39.02
N GLY A 101 -60.06 -10.61 39.38
CA GLY A 101 -61.09 -9.70 39.86
C GLY A 101 -61.43 -9.75 41.35
N LYS A 102 -61.96 -8.61 41.83
CA LYS A 102 -62.43 -8.24 43.19
C LYS A 102 -61.47 -7.41 44.06
N SER A 103 -60.48 -6.70 43.50
CA SER A 103 -59.83 -5.62 44.26
C SER A 103 -60.83 -4.48 44.52
N THR A 104 -60.85 -3.96 45.76
CA THR A 104 -61.78 -2.93 46.23
C THR A 104 -61.63 -1.63 45.45
N GLY A 105 -62.35 -1.48 44.34
CA GLY A 105 -62.50 -0.23 43.59
C GLY A 105 -61.75 -0.11 42.24
N GLY A 106 -61.04 -1.15 41.79
CA GLY A 106 -60.36 -1.17 40.49
C GLY A 106 -61.26 -1.67 39.34
N GLN A 107 -61.16 -1.04 38.16
CA GLN A 107 -61.82 -1.51 36.93
C GLN A 107 -61.11 -2.78 36.45
N LEU A 108 -61.86 -3.89 36.26
CA LEU A 108 -61.34 -5.15 35.73
C LEU A 108 -60.57 -4.93 34.42
N ASP A 109 -59.36 -5.47 34.32
CA ASP A 109 -58.70 -5.56 33.02
C ASP A 109 -59.25 -6.77 32.27
N TYR A 110 -60.27 -6.55 31.44
CA TYR A 110 -60.86 -7.59 30.60
C TYR A 110 -59.85 -8.23 29.64
N HIS A 111 -58.67 -7.62 29.44
CA HIS A 111 -57.59 -8.15 28.62
C HIS A 111 -56.60 -9.04 29.38
N ALA A 112 -56.75 -9.20 30.70
CA ALA A 112 -55.89 -10.06 31.52
C ALA A 112 -56.36 -11.53 31.53
N ARG A 113 -56.62 -12.07 30.34
CA ARG A 113 -56.96 -13.49 30.14
C ARG A 113 -56.00 -14.12 29.15
N THR A 114 -55.65 -15.38 29.36
CA THR A 114 -54.93 -16.17 28.36
C THR A 114 -55.78 -16.36 27.10
N ASP A 115 -55.14 -16.45 25.95
CA ASP A 115 -55.78 -16.71 24.67
C ASP A 115 -56.24 -18.17 24.55
N ALA A 116 -56.74 -18.57 23.37
CA ALA A 116 -57.17 -19.94 23.09
C ALA A 116 -56.03 -20.97 23.19
N ASN A 117 -54.77 -20.53 23.15
CA ASN A 117 -53.59 -21.37 23.29
C ASN A 117 -53.01 -21.32 24.71
N GLY A 118 -53.70 -20.66 25.66
CA GLY A 118 -53.22 -20.54 27.04
C GLY A 118 -52.11 -19.52 27.22
N ARG A 119 -51.98 -18.52 26.32
CA ARG A 119 -50.92 -17.50 26.38
C ARG A 119 -51.47 -16.10 26.49
N TRP A 120 -50.78 -15.24 27.23
CA TRP A 120 -50.97 -13.80 27.19
C TRP A 120 -49.62 -13.13 27.07
N SER A 121 -49.54 -12.06 26.26
CA SER A 121 -48.32 -11.26 26.17
C SER A 121 -48.62 -9.77 26.17
N HIS A 122 -47.86 -9.01 26.96
CA HIS A 122 -47.95 -7.56 26.96
C HIS A 122 -46.57 -6.93 27.06
N ALA A 123 -46.35 -5.92 26.24
CA ALA A 123 -45.13 -5.17 26.21
C ALA A 123 -45.34 -3.90 27.07
N VAL A 124 -44.58 -3.76 28.15
CA VAL A 124 -44.56 -2.53 28.95
C VAL A 124 -43.36 -1.69 28.53
N GLN A 125 -43.61 -0.45 28.11
CA GLN A 125 -42.53 0.49 27.84
C GLN A 125 -41.95 0.94 29.18
N VAL A 126 -40.71 0.55 29.41
CA VAL A 126 -39.95 0.99 30.57
C VAL A 126 -38.91 2.03 30.14
N ARG A 127 -38.91 3.16 30.84
CA ARG A 127 -37.92 4.23 30.67
C ARG A 127 -36.96 4.17 31.84
N PHE A 128 -35.71 3.82 31.56
CA PHE A 128 -34.63 3.86 32.54
C PHE A 128 -33.53 4.78 32.05
N ASP A 129 -33.15 5.74 32.88
CA ASP A 129 -31.97 6.58 32.72
C ASP A 129 -30.79 6.09 33.59
N LYS A 130 -31.07 5.21 34.56
CA LYS A 130 -30.11 4.64 35.53
C LYS A 130 -30.40 3.16 35.78
N PRO A 131 -29.45 2.38 36.35
CA PRO A 131 -29.74 1.06 36.89
C PRO A 131 -30.93 1.14 37.84
N ARG A 132 -31.86 0.21 37.72
CA ARG A 132 -33.05 0.18 38.57
C ARG A 132 -33.37 -1.26 38.91
N ASP A 133 -33.59 -1.49 40.20
CA ASP A 133 -34.24 -2.70 40.65
C ASP A 133 -35.73 -2.57 40.41
N LEU A 134 -36.32 -3.53 39.69
CA LEU A 134 -37.75 -3.58 39.46
C LEU A 134 -38.45 -4.44 40.49
N GLY A 135 -37.73 -5.14 41.36
CA GLY A 135 -38.29 -6.02 42.36
C GLY A 135 -38.68 -7.38 41.78
N GLY A 136 -39.45 -8.13 42.54
CA GLY A 136 -39.91 -9.48 42.22
C GLY A 136 -41.22 -9.44 41.47
N PHE A 137 -41.40 -10.36 40.52
CA PHE A 137 -42.62 -10.53 39.76
C PHE A 137 -43.10 -11.97 39.89
N GLN A 138 -44.37 -12.17 40.22
CA GLN A 138 -45.00 -13.49 40.30
C GLN A 138 -46.42 -13.38 39.76
N ALA A 139 -46.88 -14.39 39.03
CA ALA A 139 -48.24 -14.42 38.52
C ALA A 139 -49.08 -15.47 39.26
N LEU A 140 -50.34 -15.15 39.52
CA LEU A 140 -51.38 -16.10 39.92
C LEU A 140 -52.22 -16.38 38.67
N VAL A 141 -52.28 -17.62 38.22
CA VAL A 141 -52.90 -17.99 36.94
C VAL A 141 -54.07 -18.91 37.20
N GLY A 142 -55.22 -18.67 36.56
CA GLY A 142 -56.34 -19.59 36.60
C GLY A 142 -55.94 -20.96 36.08
N ASP A 143 -56.21 -21.98 36.89
CA ASP A 143 -55.84 -23.36 36.64
C ASP A 143 -57.00 -24.26 37.09
N PRO A 144 -57.85 -24.73 36.16
CA PRO A 144 -59.00 -25.55 36.50
C PRO A 144 -58.61 -26.94 37.03
N THR A 145 -57.33 -27.32 36.94
CA THR A 145 -56.81 -28.58 37.49
C THR A 145 -56.32 -28.43 38.94
N SER A 146 -56.09 -27.20 39.39
CA SER A 146 -55.75 -26.90 40.78
C SER A 146 -57.00 -26.98 41.69
N PRO A 147 -56.90 -27.53 42.90
CA PRO A 147 -58.01 -27.58 43.86
C PRO A 147 -58.63 -26.21 44.19
N THR A 148 -57.85 -25.13 44.08
CA THR A 148 -58.31 -23.76 44.35
C THR A 148 -58.74 -23.01 43.09
N GLY A 149 -58.62 -23.64 41.92
CA GLY A 149 -58.87 -23.01 40.62
C GLY A 149 -57.77 -22.06 40.16
N TYR A 150 -56.68 -21.91 40.92
CA TYR A 150 -55.54 -21.05 40.59
C TYR A 150 -54.20 -21.68 41.02
N THR A 151 -53.12 -21.26 40.37
CA THR A 151 -51.75 -21.71 40.63
C THR A 151 -50.79 -20.53 40.53
N LEU A 152 -49.88 -20.38 41.51
CA LEU A 152 -48.79 -19.40 41.47
C LEU A 152 -47.63 -19.85 40.57
N THR A 153 -47.09 -18.93 39.76
CA THR A 153 -45.82 -19.13 39.05
C THR A 153 -44.64 -19.03 40.01
N ALA A 154 -43.42 -19.39 39.60
CA ALA A 154 -42.22 -18.96 40.33
C ALA A 154 -42.10 -17.42 40.32
N ALA A 155 -41.58 -16.84 41.40
CA ALA A 155 -41.22 -15.43 41.38
C ALA A 155 -39.88 -15.20 40.64
N THR A 156 -39.79 -14.08 39.94
CA THR A 156 -38.60 -13.66 39.18
C THR A 156 -38.17 -12.29 39.66
N HIS A 157 -36.96 -12.19 40.23
CA HIS A 157 -36.37 -10.90 40.54
C HIS A 157 -35.83 -10.25 39.28
N LEU A 158 -36.09 -8.95 39.06
CA LEU A 158 -35.71 -8.27 37.83
C LEU A 158 -34.86 -7.04 38.10
N THR A 159 -33.56 -7.15 37.89
CA THR A 159 -32.64 -6.00 37.99
C THR A 159 -32.26 -5.52 36.60
N VAL A 160 -32.49 -4.24 36.35
CA VAL A 160 -32.07 -3.58 35.12
C VAL A 160 -30.76 -2.85 35.38
N THR A 161 -29.67 -3.34 34.79
CA THR A 161 -28.38 -2.65 34.85
C THR A 161 -28.09 -1.96 33.52
N THR A 162 -27.73 -0.68 33.58
CA THR A 162 -27.18 0.00 32.41
C THR A 162 -25.67 -0.15 32.47
N THR A 163 -25.08 -1.00 31.62
CA THR A 163 -23.64 -0.93 31.38
C THR A 163 -23.39 0.24 30.43
N TRP A 164 -23.34 1.43 30.99
CA TRP A 164 -22.80 2.59 30.28
C TRP A 164 -21.31 2.34 30.13
N ARG A 165 -20.91 1.94 28.93
CA ARG A 165 -19.48 1.96 28.60
C ARG A 165 -19.10 3.42 28.42
N PRO A 166 -18.17 3.95 29.24
CA PRO A 166 -17.73 5.32 29.08
C PRO A 166 -17.15 5.46 27.67
N ALA A 167 -17.49 6.56 27.00
CA ALA A 167 -16.78 6.91 25.78
C ALA A 167 -15.32 7.18 26.11
N ILE A 168 -14.43 6.90 25.17
CA ILE A 168 -13.00 7.16 25.29
C ILE A 168 -12.70 8.47 24.58
N TYR A 169 -11.92 9.34 25.23
CA TYR A 169 -11.62 10.68 24.75
C TYR A 169 -10.13 10.80 24.40
N VAL A 170 -9.84 11.49 23.30
CA VAL A 170 -8.49 11.70 22.78
C VAL A 170 -8.27 13.18 22.52
N ALA A 171 -7.16 13.75 22.98
CA ALA A 171 -6.80 15.14 22.73
C ALA A 171 -5.29 15.31 22.62
N ALA A 172 -4.76 15.61 21.42
CA ALA A 172 -3.33 15.69 21.18
C ALA A 172 -2.56 16.59 22.18
N GLN A 173 -3.13 17.75 22.53
CA GLN A 173 -2.46 18.74 23.39
C GLN A 173 -2.79 18.62 24.89
N ARG A 174 -3.93 18.00 25.25
CA ARG A 174 -4.37 17.86 26.65
C ARG A 174 -4.19 16.47 27.20
N GLY A 175 -4.07 15.48 26.31
CA GLY A 175 -3.84 14.11 26.68
C GLY A 175 -2.47 13.93 27.30
N ARG A 176 -2.33 12.86 28.07
CA ARG A 176 -1.08 12.54 28.78
C ARG A 176 -0.82 11.05 28.67
N PRO A 177 0.45 10.61 28.66
CA PRO A 177 0.77 9.19 28.79
C PRO A 177 0.13 8.60 30.06
N GLY A 178 -0.45 7.40 29.96
CA GLY A 178 -1.11 6.74 31.10
C GLY A 178 -2.43 7.41 31.54
N ALA A 179 -3.07 8.17 30.64
CA ALA A 179 -4.43 8.62 30.81
C ALA A 179 -5.42 7.43 30.86
N ASP A 180 -6.61 7.65 31.40
CA ASP A 180 -7.67 6.62 31.49
C ASP A 180 -8.72 6.77 30.37
N GLY A 181 -8.52 7.71 29.46
CA GLY A 181 -9.43 7.99 28.36
C GLY A 181 -10.70 8.74 28.79
N SER A 182 -10.78 9.24 30.02
CA SER A 182 -11.88 10.11 30.47
C SER A 182 -11.84 11.50 29.82
N ARG A 183 -12.89 12.31 30.02
CA ARG A 183 -12.92 13.69 29.52
C ARG A 183 -11.87 14.57 30.18
N GLU A 184 -11.59 14.30 31.45
CA GLU A 184 -10.66 15.02 32.31
C GLU A 184 -9.22 14.59 32.05
N ARG A 185 -9.01 13.31 31.70
CA ARG A 185 -7.73 12.71 31.36
C ARG A 185 -7.85 11.95 30.03
N PRO A 186 -7.94 12.66 28.89
CA PRO A 186 -8.02 12.02 27.58
C PRO A 186 -6.67 11.38 27.21
N TYR A 187 -6.70 10.39 26.31
CA TYR A 187 -5.50 9.86 25.69
C TYR A 187 -4.83 10.89 24.79
N MET A 188 -3.50 10.77 24.62
CA MET A 188 -2.74 11.63 23.72
C MET A 188 -2.85 11.18 22.26
N THR A 189 -2.94 9.86 22.02
CA THR A 189 -2.97 9.26 20.68
C THR A 189 -4.29 8.52 20.42
N ILE A 190 -4.68 8.47 19.15
CA ILE A 190 -5.85 7.73 18.67
C ILE A 190 -5.60 6.24 18.82
N THR A 191 -4.38 5.78 18.55
CA THR A 191 -3.98 4.38 18.65
C THR A 191 -4.18 3.82 20.06
N GLU A 192 -3.71 4.52 21.10
CA GLU A 192 -3.86 4.08 22.51
C GLU A 192 -5.34 3.99 22.91
N ALA A 193 -6.15 4.94 22.46
CA ALA A 193 -7.59 4.96 22.70
C ALA A 193 -8.33 3.80 22.02
N MET A 194 -7.97 3.46 20.78
CA MET A 194 -8.57 2.33 20.06
C MET A 194 -8.17 0.99 20.67
N GLN A 195 -6.90 0.84 21.09
CA GLN A 195 -6.44 -0.36 21.80
C GLN A 195 -7.19 -0.54 23.12
N THR A 196 -7.36 0.54 23.88
CA THR A 196 -8.16 0.53 25.11
C THR A 196 -9.62 0.18 24.83
N ALA A 197 -10.22 0.77 23.79
CA ALA A 197 -11.59 0.46 23.38
C ALA A 197 -11.76 -1.03 23.05
N ALA A 198 -10.82 -1.59 22.29
CA ALA A 198 -10.80 -3.00 21.93
C ALA A 198 -10.65 -3.91 23.16
N ALA A 199 -9.77 -3.55 24.09
CA ALA A 199 -9.54 -4.30 25.33
C ALA A 199 -10.76 -4.34 26.26
N MET A 200 -11.62 -3.33 26.21
CA MET A 200 -12.90 -3.34 26.95
C MET A 200 -13.90 -4.37 26.39
N GLY A 201 -13.67 -4.92 25.18
CA GLY A 201 -14.54 -5.90 24.54
C GLY A 201 -15.79 -5.29 23.91
N ARG A 202 -16.70 -6.14 23.42
CA ARG A 202 -17.90 -5.69 22.69
C ARG A 202 -19.12 -5.48 23.62
N PRO A 203 -20.03 -4.53 23.31
CA PRO A 203 -19.86 -3.50 22.29
C PRO A 203 -18.73 -2.54 22.66
N PHE A 204 -17.96 -2.10 21.68
CA PHE A 204 -16.83 -1.23 21.95
C PHE A 204 -17.32 0.17 22.36
N PRO A 205 -16.62 0.86 23.27
CA PRO A 205 -16.89 2.26 23.54
C PRO A 205 -16.59 3.12 22.30
N VAL A 206 -17.34 4.22 22.15
CA VAL A 206 -17.08 5.20 21.09
C VAL A 206 -15.82 5.99 21.44
N VAL A 207 -14.94 6.20 20.47
CA VAL A 207 -13.73 7.02 20.62
C VAL A 207 -14.02 8.42 20.06
N TYR A 208 -13.99 9.43 20.93
CA TYR A 208 -14.12 10.84 20.56
C TYR A 208 -12.75 11.49 20.47
N VAL A 209 -12.42 12.01 19.28
CA VAL A 209 -11.13 12.64 18.99
C VAL A 209 -11.32 14.15 18.92
N ALA A 210 -10.58 14.88 19.75
CA ALA A 210 -10.58 16.33 19.72
C ALA A 210 -9.93 16.85 18.44
N ALA A 211 -10.28 18.06 18.02
CA ALA A 211 -9.54 18.78 17.01
C ALA A 211 -8.12 19.05 17.50
N GLY A 212 -7.15 18.85 16.60
CA GLY A 212 -5.74 18.87 16.91
C GLY A 212 -4.94 18.07 15.90
N ASP A 213 -3.62 18.05 16.08
CA ASP A 213 -2.65 17.43 15.19
C ASP A 213 -2.09 16.16 15.85
N TYR A 214 -2.32 15.03 15.20
CA TYR A 214 -1.92 13.71 15.67
C TYR A 214 -0.86 13.17 14.70
N ARG A 215 0.35 12.88 15.17
CA ARG A 215 1.43 12.33 14.35
C ARG A 215 1.55 10.83 14.63
N GLU A 216 0.76 10.04 13.92
CA GLU A 216 0.65 8.59 14.09
C GLU A 216 0.00 7.96 12.85
N SER A 217 0.16 6.65 12.70
CA SER A 217 -0.43 5.84 11.61
C SER A 217 -1.38 4.79 12.20
N PRO A 218 -2.61 5.18 12.56
CA PRO A 218 -3.54 4.31 13.28
C PRO A 218 -4.06 3.18 12.39
N THR A 219 -4.20 1.98 12.97
CA THR A 219 -4.92 0.84 12.36
C THR A 219 -6.29 0.70 13.01
N PHE A 220 -7.35 0.90 12.24
CA PHE A 220 -8.74 0.87 12.70
C PHE A 220 -9.28 -0.56 12.73
N PRO A 221 -9.61 -1.12 13.91
CA PRO A 221 -10.17 -2.47 14.02
C PRO A 221 -11.67 -2.48 13.72
N ALA A 222 -12.17 -3.64 13.31
CA ALA A 222 -13.58 -3.86 13.01
C ALA A 222 -14.50 -3.60 14.23
N GLY A 223 -15.63 -2.93 14.00
CA GLY A 223 -16.68 -2.65 14.98
C GLY A 223 -16.50 -1.34 15.77
N LEU A 224 -15.38 -0.63 15.61
CA LEU A 224 -15.14 0.63 16.33
C LEU A 224 -15.79 1.84 15.66
N LYS A 225 -16.15 2.82 16.50
CA LYS A 225 -16.59 4.16 16.05
C LYS A 225 -15.58 5.19 16.53
N VAL A 226 -14.89 5.83 15.59
CA VAL A 226 -13.90 6.87 15.86
C VAL A 226 -14.37 8.18 15.25
N LEU A 227 -14.66 9.14 16.12
CA LEU A 227 -15.40 10.34 15.79
C LEU A 227 -14.55 11.58 16.10
N GLY A 228 -14.03 12.24 15.06
CA GLY A 228 -13.20 13.44 15.14
C GLY A 228 -13.96 14.76 15.22
N GLY A 229 -13.21 15.86 15.29
CA GLY A 229 -13.73 17.24 15.23
C GLY A 229 -14.40 17.74 16.52
N TYR A 230 -13.99 17.22 17.69
CA TYR A 230 -14.51 17.67 18.99
C TYR A 230 -13.65 18.77 19.62
N HIS A 231 -14.22 19.68 20.41
CA HIS A 231 -13.42 20.55 21.26
C HIS A 231 -12.79 19.75 22.41
N ALA A 232 -11.49 19.92 22.67
CA ALA A 232 -10.73 19.21 23.70
C ALA A 232 -11.16 19.47 25.17
N THR A 233 -12.23 20.23 25.41
CA THR A 233 -12.68 20.62 26.76
C THR A 233 -14.18 20.48 26.88
N THR A 234 -14.93 21.07 25.95
CA THR A 234 -16.40 21.00 25.99
C THR A 234 -16.93 19.72 25.35
N TRP A 235 -16.09 19.01 24.58
CA TRP A 235 -16.46 17.81 23.82
C TRP A 235 -17.73 18.01 22.99
N ARG A 236 -17.86 19.23 22.43
CA ARG A 236 -18.86 19.58 21.42
C ARG A 236 -18.24 19.52 20.04
N ARG A 237 -19.02 19.19 19.02
CA ARG A 237 -18.62 19.30 17.62
C ARG A 237 -18.96 20.69 17.08
N ALA A 238 -18.15 21.17 16.16
CA ALA A 238 -18.47 22.33 15.33
C ALA A 238 -18.05 22.04 13.87
N PRO A 239 -18.74 22.60 12.86
CA PRO A 239 -18.40 22.43 11.46
C PRO A 239 -16.91 22.65 11.13
N SER A 240 -16.31 23.69 11.71
CA SER A 240 -14.92 24.12 11.48
C SER A 240 -13.85 23.31 12.23
N TRP A 241 -14.24 22.38 13.10
CA TRP A 241 -13.28 21.60 13.88
C TRP A 241 -12.99 20.26 13.20
N ARG A 242 -11.69 19.99 13.02
CA ARG A 242 -11.14 18.82 12.33
C ARG A 242 -10.01 18.22 13.15
N SER A 243 -9.94 16.90 13.16
CA SER A 243 -8.84 16.14 13.77
C SER A 243 -7.89 15.72 12.66
N ARG A 244 -6.68 16.27 12.64
CA ARG A 244 -5.69 16.06 11.58
C ARG A 244 -4.71 14.97 11.99
N VAL A 245 -4.56 13.95 11.17
CA VAL A 245 -3.71 12.77 11.39
C VAL A 245 -2.60 12.78 10.35
N PHE A 246 -1.39 13.09 10.79
CA PHE A 246 -0.18 13.08 9.97
C PHE A 246 0.46 11.69 10.05
N VAL A 247 0.25 10.90 8.99
CA VAL A 247 0.63 9.48 8.93
C VAL A 247 2.09 9.27 8.48
N GLY A 248 2.74 10.32 7.98
CA GLY A 248 4.12 10.24 7.50
C GLY A 248 4.25 9.34 6.27
N ALA A 249 5.22 8.41 6.30
CA ALA A 249 5.46 7.44 5.22
C ALA A 249 4.61 6.16 5.33
N THR A 250 4.04 5.88 6.51
CA THR A 250 3.22 4.69 6.74
C THR A 250 1.75 5.11 6.76
N PRO A 251 0.89 4.63 5.84
CA PRO A 251 -0.50 5.05 5.80
C PRO A 251 -1.26 4.65 7.08
N ALA A 252 -2.33 5.38 7.39
CA ALA A 252 -3.35 4.85 8.28
C ALA A 252 -4.05 3.65 7.61
N ALA A 253 -4.54 2.69 8.39
CA ALA A 253 -5.00 1.43 7.82
C ALA A 253 -6.32 0.91 8.42
N ALA A 254 -7.07 0.16 7.63
CA ALA A 254 -8.14 -0.73 8.11
C ALA A 254 -7.97 -2.10 7.43
N VAL A 255 -8.08 -3.17 8.21
CA VAL A 255 -7.83 -4.54 7.74
C VAL A 255 -8.98 -5.43 8.19
N ASP A 256 -9.53 -6.21 7.25
CA ASP A 256 -10.57 -7.22 7.46
C ASP A 256 -11.80 -6.70 8.22
N VAL A 257 -12.23 -5.49 7.87
CA VAL A 257 -13.41 -4.87 8.50
C VAL A 257 -14.69 -5.42 7.89
N GLN A 258 -15.27 -6.39 8.59
CA GLN A 258 -16.54 -7.07 8.24
C GLN A 258 -17.71 -6.69 9.18
N GLU A 259 -17.52 -5.66 9.99
CA GLU A 259 -18.51 -5.16 10.95
C GLU A 259 -18.63 -3.65 10.87
N GLU A 260 -19.78 -3.09 11.29
CA GLU A 260 -20.04 -1.66 11.23
C GLU A 260 -18.95 -0.88 11.96
N THR A 261 -18.11 -0.21 11.18
CA THR A 261 -16.97 0.59 11.65
C THR A 261 -17.11 1.96 11.06
N LEU A 262 -17.11 2.99 11.91
CA LEU A 262 -17.36 4.37 11.48
C LEU A 262 -16.19 5.26 11.85
N ILE A 263 -15.57 5.85 10.85
CA ILE A 263 -14.55 6.88 10.97
C ILE A 263 -15.18 8.18 10.47
N SER A 264 -15.18 9.23 11.28
CA SER A 264 -15.83 10.49 10.91
C SER A 264 -14.97 11.70 11.27
N ARG A 265 -14.91 12.69 10.38
CA ARG A 265 -14.26 14.01 10.61
C ARG A 265 -12.79 13.93 11.00
N LEU A 266 -12.09 12.98 10.40
CA LEU A 266 -10.64 12.84 10.46
C LEU A 266 -10.04 13.22 9.10
N GLU A 267 -8.92 13.93 9.13
CA GLU A 267 -8.18 14.34 7.94
C GLU A 267 -6.81 13.68 7.96
N PHE A 268 -6.54 12.78 7.03
CA PHE A 268 -5.30 12.02 6.95
C PHE A 268 -4.33 12.70 5.98
N PHE A 269 -3.11 12.98 6.44
CA PHE A 269 -2.04 13.63 5.68
C PHE A 269 -0.82 12.74 5.61
N ALA A 270 -0.44 12.29 4.41
CA ALA A 270 0.85 11.65 4.19
C ALA A 270 1.91 12.69 3.83
N ASP A 271 3.16 12.42 4.19
CA ASP A 271 4.29 13.29 3.85
C ASP A 271 4.72 13.09 2.40
N ASP A 272 5.42 14.09 1.84
CA ASP A 272 6.15 13.92 0.59
C ASP A 272 7.26 12.87 0.75
N VAL A 273 7.30 11.92 -0.17
CA VAL A 273 8.30 10.86 -0.15
C VAL A 273 9.57 11.31 -0.86
N ARG A 274 10.72 11.13 -0.21
CA ARG A 274 12.04 11.49 -0.77
C ARG A 274 12.83 10.30 -1.31
N ARG A 275 12.48 9.10 -0.86
CA ARG A 275 13.15 7.86 -1.29
C ARG A 275 12.71 7.49 -2.69
N HIS A 276 13.63 6.88 -3.44
CA HIS A 276 13.41 6.67 -4.86
C HIS A 276 12.31 5.66 -5.15
N GLY A 277 11.33 6.04 -5.97
CA GLY A 277 10.25 5.15 -6.41
C GLY A 277 9.21 4.77 -5.34
N GLU A 278 9.35 5.23 -4.10
CA GLU A 278 8.41 4.93 -3.01
C GLU A 278 7.12 5.76 -3.13
N ALA A 279 5.98 5.16 -2.76
CA ALA A 279 4.67 5.81 -2.82
C ALA A 279 4.35 6.62 -1.56
N SER A 280 3.68 7.76 -1.74
CA SER A 280 3.01 8.50 -0.68
C SER A 280 1.55 8.08 -0.60
N MET A 281 1.09 7.64 0.57
CA MET A 281 -0.26 7.14 0.78
C MET A 281 -0.87 7.61 2.10
N ALA A 282 -2.07 8.18 2.07
CA ALA A 282 -2.73 8.66 3.29
C ALA A 282 -3.50 7.55 4.02
N PHE A 283 -4.21 6.68 3.29
CA PHE A 283 -5.00 5.61 3.87
C PHE A 283 -5.00 4.32 3.04
N MET A 284 -5.00 3.18 3.72
CA MET A 284 -5.04 1.84 3.12
C MET A 284 -6.18 0.99 3.71
N ALA A 285 -7.05 0.45 2.86
CA ALA A 285 -8.09 -0.50 3.22
C ALA A 285 -7.78 -1.87 2.58
N ILE A 286 -7.73 -2.92 3.40
CA ILE A 286 -7.42 -4.29 2.99
C ILE A 286 -8.55 -5.22 3.44
N GLY A 287 -9.13 -6.00 2.51
CA GLY A 287 -10.19 -6.97 2.83
C GLY A 287 -11.42 -6.37 3.52
N CYS A 288 -11.75 -5.11 3.26
CA CYS A 288 -12.84 -4.39 3.96
C CYS A 288 -14.14 -4.36 3.14
N GLY A 289 -15.28 -4.65 3.78
CA GLY A 289 -16.60 -4.53 3.15
C GLY A 289 -17.19 -3.11 3.21
N ASP A 290 -18.44 -2.95 2.78
CA ASP A 290 -19.18 -1.67 2.81
C ASP A 290 -19.59 -1.23 4.22
N LEU A 291 -19.35 -2.09 5.22
CA LEU A 291 -19.52 -1.83 6.64
C LEU A 291 -18.40 -0.95 7.22
N LEU A 292 -17.26 -0.80 6.52
CA LEU A 292 -16.28 0.24 6.78
C LEU A 292 -16.77 1.56 6.18
N ARG A 293 -17.08 2.53 7.04
CA ARG A 293 -17.68 3.81 6.65
C ARG A 293 -16.80 4.99 7.04
N PHE A 294 -16.65 5.90 6.10
CA PHE A 294 -16.03 7.21 6.28
C PHE A 294 -17.07 8.32 6.06
N GLU A 295 -17.14 9.28 6.98
CA GLU A 295 -18.08 10.40 6.93
C GLU A 295 -17.37 11.73 7.21
N GLU A 296 -17.46 12.68 6.28
CA GLU A 296 -16.81 13.99 6.38
C GLU A 296 -15.28 13.89 6.61
N CYS A 297 -14.63 12.87 6.02
CA CYS A 297 -13.18 12.67 6.13
C CYS A 297 -12.42 13.32 4.97
N ALA A 298 -11.14 13.58 5.15
CA ALA A 298 -10.25 13.99 4.07
C ALA A 298 -9.03 13.09 4.00
N PHE A 299 -8.59 12.79 2.78
CA PHE A 299 -7.41 11.98 2.49
C PHE A 299 -6.50 12.79 1.58
N VAL A 300 -5.34 13.18 2.09
CA VAL A 300 -4.37 14.03 1.41
C VAL A 300 -3.03 13.32 1.38
N SER A 301 -2.58 12.88 0.22
CA SER A 301 -1.24 12.31 0.08
C SER A 301 -0.23 13.38 -0.36
N GLY A 302 1.00 13.27 0.13
CA GLY A 302 2.14 14.03 -0.40
C GLY A 302 2.58 13.56 -1.78
N ALA A 303 3.63 14.16 -2.33
CA ALA A 303 4.25 13.77 -3.59
C ALA A 303 4.90 12.38 -3.52
N GLY A 304 4.81 11.62 -4.61
CA GLY A 304 5.53 10.36 -4.75
C GLY A 304 7.04 10.58 -4.89
N GLY A 305 7.84 9.59 -4.49
CA GLY A 305 9.30 9.68 -4.52
C GLY A 305 9.88 9.79 -5.93
N PRO A 306 10.92 10.61 -6.20
CA PRO A 306 11.52 10.70 -7.52
C PRO A 306 12.26 9.41 -7.89
N GLY A 307 12.24 9.00 -9.15
CA GLY A 307 13.03 7.88 -9.64
C GLY A 307 14.54 8.14 -9.53
N ARG A 308 15.31 7.09 -9.25
CA ARG A 308 16.79 7.13 -9.26
C ARG A 308 17.27 7.26 -10.70
N GLY A 309 18.22 8.15 -10.97
CA GLY A 309 18.88 8.21 -12.27
C GLY A 309 19.70 6.94 -12.56
N GLY A 310 19.90 6.63 -13.84
CA GLY A 310 20.78 5.56 -14.29
C GLY A 310 22.26 5.94 -14.15
N ASP A 311 23.11 4.95 -13.88
CA ASP A 311 24.55 5.14 -13.81
C ASP A 311 25.13 5.31 -15.23
N CYS A 312 26.19 6.13 -15.36
CA CYS A 312 26.83 6.35 -16.65
C CYS A 312 27.75 5.18 -17.02
N GLY A 313 27.74 4.78 -18.29
CA GLY A 313 28.65 3.80 -18.84
C GLY A 313 30.09 4.30 -18.89
N ARG A 314 31.06 3.39 -18.75
CA ARG A 314 32.49 3.72 -18.78
C ARG A 314 32.98 3.91 -20.20
N ALA A 315 33.95 4.80 -20.36
CA ALA A 315 34.62 4.97 -21.64
C ALA A 315 35.48 3.75 -21.99
N GLY A 316 35.49 3.39 -23.27
CA GLY A 316 36.35 2.38 -23.83
C GLY A 316 37.83 2.76 -23.72
N ARG A 317 38.67 1.75 -23.52
CA ARG A 317 40.14 1.94 -23.46
C ARG A 317 40.68 2.21 -24.87
N ALA A 318 41.68 3.09 -24.95
CA ALA A 318 42.41 3.30 -26.19
C ALA A 318 43.18 2.04 -26.61
N GLY A 319 43.31 1.81 -27.93
CA GLY A 319 44.14 0.76 -28.48
C GLY A 319 45.64 1.08 -28.34
N SER A 320 46.47 0.05 -28.21
CA SER A 320 47.92 0.23 -28.18
C SER A 320 48.48 0.65 -29.53
N SER A 321 49.55 1.44 -29.53
CA SER A 321 50.25 1.78 -30.78
C SER A 321 50.95 0.57 -31.39
N GLY A 322 51.07 0.56 -32.72
CA GLY A 322 51.79 -0.47 -33.46
C GLY A 322 53.29 -0.44 -33.20
N GLY A 323 53.94 -1.60 -33.23
CA GLY A 323 55.38 -1.71 -33.08
C GLY A 323 56.15 -1.05 -34.23
N PHE A 324 57.32 -0.47 -33.94
CA PHE A 324 58.27 -0.10 -34.99
C PHE A 324 58.68 -1.34 -35.79
N GLY A 325 59.11 -1.16 -37.04
CA GLY A 325 59.44 -2.24 -38.00
C GLY A 325 60.60 -3.19 -37.62
N ARG A 326 60.61 -3.77 -36.42
CA ARG A 326 61.52 -4.85 -36.00
C ARG A 326 60.90 -6.24 -36.17
N GLY A 327 59.62 -6.32 -36.54
CA GLY A 327 58.92 -7.59 -36.81
C GLY A 327 58.07 -8.12 -35.65
N GLU A 328 57.99 -7.37 -34.55
CA GLU A 328 57.11 -7.67 -33.41
C GLU A 328 55.92 -6.70 -33.49
N GLY A 329 54.79 -7.18 -34.03
CA GLY A 329 53.51 -6.47 -33.90
C GLY A 329 52.96 -6.64 -32.49
N SER A 330 52.05 -5.75 -32.07
CA SER A 330 51.19 -6.09 -30.93
C SER A 330 50.36 -7.33 -31.31
N THR A 331 49.89 -8.09 -30.33
CA THR A 331 49.18 -9.37 -30.59
C THR A 331 47.88 -9.21 -31.37
N ARG A 332 47.36 -7.97 -31.53
CA ARG A 332 46.12 -7.67 -32.28
C ARG A 332 46.32 -6.78 -33.52
N GLY A 333 47.41 -6.03 -33.61
CA GLY A 333 47.78 -5.24 -34.81
C GLY A 333 48.49 -6.07 -35.90
N GLY A 334 48.40 -5.66 -37.17
CA GLY A 334 49.09 -6.36 -38.26
C GLY A 334 50.61 -6.19 -38.16
N ALA A 335 51.38 -7.28 -38.14
CA ALA A 335 52.84 -7.18 -38.15
C ALA A 335 53.35 -6.59 -39.50
N GLY A 336 54.34 -5.70 -39.46
CA GLY A 336 54.94 -5.14 -40.67
C GLY A 336 55.67 -6.18 -41.53
N GLY A 337 55.73 -5.95 -42.84
CA GLY A 337 56.45 -6.80 -43.79
C GLY A 337 57.96 -6.73 -43.58
N LYS A 338 58.65 -7.86 -43.69
CA LYS A 338 60.12 -7.86 -43.72
C LYS A 338 60.61 -7.20 -45.01
N GLY A 339 61.74 -6.52 -44.92
CA GLY A 339 62.44 -5.99 -46.09
C GLY A 339 62.96 -7.13 -46.98
N GLY A 340 62.95 -6.90 -48.28
CA GLY A 340 63.41 -7.88 -49.28
C GLY A 340 64.93 -7.92 -49.41
N GLU A 341 65.49 -9.11 -49.61
CA GLU A 341 66.83 -9.26 -50.18
C GLU A 341 66.68 -9.49 -51.69
N VAL A 342 66.93 -8.43 -52.46
CA VAL A 342 66.89 -8.37 -53.94
C VAL A 342 65.51 -8.66 -54.55
N GLY A 343 64.83 -7.61 -55.02
CA GLY A 343 63.68 -7.72 -55.93
C GLY A 343 62.30 -7.56 -55.30
N THR A 344 62.05 -8.10 -54.09
CA THR A 344 60.71 -8.07 -53.48
C THR A 344 60.71 -7.94 -51.95
N GLY A 345 60.01 -6.96 -51.40
CA GLY A 345 59.69 -6.89 -49.97
C GLY A 345 58.52 -7.81 -49.59
N GLU A 346 58.44 -8.26 -48.33
CA GLU A 346 57.27 -9.00 -47.84
C GLU A 346 56.07 -8.06 -47.64
N LYS A 347 54.87 -8.55 -47.95
CA LYS A 347 53.60 -7.89 -47.60
C LYS A 347 53.49 -7.81 -46.06
N GLY A 348 52.99 -6.69 -45.55
CA GLY A 348 52.55 -6.61 -44.16
C GLY A 348 51.45 -7.62 -43.86
N ARG A 349 51.41 -8.14 -42.63
CA ARG A 349 50.31 -8.99 -42.17
C ARG A 349 49.09 -8.12 -41.88
N ALA A 350 47.91 -8.66 -42.19
CA ALA A 350 46.67 -8.08 -41.72
C ALA A 350 46.60 -8.18 -40.18
N ALA A 351 45.90 -7.23 -39.54
CA ALA A 351 45.50 -7.42 -38.15
C ALA A 351 44.53 -8.62 -38.04
N VAL A 352 44.50 -9.28 -36.88
CA VAL A 352 43.54 -10.37 -36.65
C VAL A 352 42.13 -9.80 -36.71
N GLY A 353 41.35 -10.20 -37.71
CA GLY A 353 40.01 -9.65 -37.97
C GLY A 353 40.00 -8.18 -38.43
N GLY A 354 41.16 -7.62 -38.79
CA GLY A 354 41.31 -6.21 -39.13
C GLY A 354 41.84 -5.96 -40.53
N ALA A 355 42.37 -4.76 -40.73
CA ALA A 355 42.65 -4.24 -42.05
C ALA A 355 43.83 -4.94 -42.73
N ALA A 356 43.82 -4.97 -44.06
CA ALA A 356 44.85 -5.63 -44.85
C ALA A 356 46.22 -4.94 -44.70
N GLY A 357 47.29 -5.73 -44.63
CA GLY A 357 48.64 -5.19 -44.66
C GLY A 357 49.05 -4.69 -46.05
N GLY A 358 49.95 -3.72 -46.08
CA GLY A 358 50.46 -3.10 -47.30
C GLY A 358 51.32 -4.05 -48.13
N ARG A 359 51.28 -3.92 -49.46
CA ARG A 359 52.13 -4.70 -50.37
C ARG A 359 53.60 -4.33 -50.17
N GLY A 360 54.47 -5.34 -50.22
CA GLY A 360 55.91 -5.09 -50.23
C GLY A 360 56.36 -4.45 -51.55
N GLY A 361 57.46 -3.68 -51.51
CA GLY A 361 58.01 -3.04 -52.69
C GLY A 361 58.49 -4.07 -53.72
N PHE A 362 58.19 -3.84 -55.00
CA PHE A 362 58.66 -4.66 -56.12
C PHE A 362 59.57 -3.84 -57.04
N THR A 363 60.85 -4.21 -57.12
CA THR A 363 61.79 -3.60 -58.09
C THR A 363 61.90 -4.51 -59.31
N ALA A 364 61.41 -4.04 -60.46
CA ALA A 364 61.69 -4.68 -61.74
C ALA A 364 63.20 -4.54 -62.04
N LEU A 365 63.89 -5.66 -62.28
CA LEU A 365 65.30 -5.70 -62.67
C LEU A 365 65.56 -4.60 -63.72
N CYS A 366 66.51 -3.70 -63.43
CA CYS A 366 67.04 -2.64 -64.31
C CYS A 366 66.39 -1.25 -64.29
N THR A 367 65.46 -0.93 -63.37
CA THR A 367 65.06 0.48 -63.14
C THR A 367 65.66 1.01 -61.82
N THR A 368 66.26 2.20 -61.86
CA THR A 368 66.99 2.81 -60.73
C THR A 368 66.08 3.36 -59.61
N GLY A 369 64.79 3.01 -59.63
CA GLY A 369 63.82 3.41 -58.62
C GLY A 369 63.71 2.36 -57.53
N ASN A 370 64.02 2.75 -56.28
CA ASN A 370 63.60 1.96 -55.13
C ASN A 370 62.07 1.88 -55.10
N ALA A 371 61.51 0.67 -55.04
CA ALA A 371 60.06 0.50 -54.86
C ALA A 371 59.72 0.57 -53.38
N ASP A 372 58.93 1.58 -53.02
CA ASP A 372 58.47 1.79 -51.66
C ASP A 372 57.46 0.70 -51.25
N GLY A 373 57.44 0.34 -49.96
CA GLY A 373 56.38 -0.50 -49.40
C GLY A 373 55.09 0.32 -49.25
N GLU A 374 53.94 -0.26 -49.59
CA GLU A 374 52.65 0.40 -49.38
C GLU A 374 52.34 0.48 -47.87
N PRO A 375 51.71 1.55 -47.37
CA PRO A 375 51.17 1.60 -46.03
C PRO A 375 50.14 0.49 -45.77
N GLY A 376 49.99 0.10 -44.51
CA GLY A 376 48.86 -0.74 -44.08
C GLY A 376 47.55 0.03 -44.15
N MET A 377 46.44 -0.68 -44.36
CA MET A 377 45.11 -0.06 -44.29
C MET A 377 44.73 0.22 -42.83
N ASP A 378 43.99 1.29 -42.58
CA ASP A 378 43.46 1.62 -41.26
C ASP A 378 42.37 0.64 -40.84
N GLY A 379 42.28 0.39 -39.53
CA GLY A 379 41.22 -0.39 -38.92
C GLY A 379 39.85 0.27 -39.09
N GLN A 380 38.82 -0.55 -39.19
CA GLN A 380 37.44 -0.06 -39.22
C GLN A 380 37.02 0.39 -37.81
N PRO A 381 36.33 1.54 -37.68
CA PRO A 381 35.77 1.96 -36.41
C PRO A 381 34.73 0.95 -35.91
N GLY A 382 34.62 0.85 -34.59
CA GLY A 382 33.57 0.07 -33.94
C GLY A 382 32.19 0.70 -34.16
N GLN A 383 31.16 -0.13 -34.28
CA GLN A 383 29.78 0.34 -34.34
C GLN A 383 29.34 0.86 -32.96
N GLY A 384 28.55 1.92 -32.95
CA GLY A 384 27.96 2.41 -31.71
C GLY A 384 26.87 1.48 -31.18
N GLY A 385 26.62 1.53 -29.88
CA GLY A 385 25.55 0.77 -29.25
C GLY A 385 24.18 1.44 -29.39
N GLU A 386 23.13 0.64 -29.49
CA GLU A 386 21.75 1.12 -29.58
C GLU A 386 21.28 1.79 -28.26
N PRO A 387 20.43 2.82 -28.33
CA PRO A 387 19.87 3.45 -27.14
C PRO A 387 18.92 2.52 -26.38
N GLY A 388 18.89 2.68 -25.05
CA GLY A 388 17.89 2.07 -24.21
C GLY A 388 16.49 2.67 -24.43
N ARG A 389 15.47 1.81 -24.39
CA ARG A 389 14.06 2.22 -24.42
C ARG A 389 13.63 2.80 -23.07
N GLY A 390 12.81 3.85 -23.11
CA GLY A 390 12.22 4.44 -21.92
C GLY A 390 11.24 3.48 -21.25
N ALA A 391 11.06 3.62 -19.93
CA ALA A 391 10.09 2.83 -19.20
C ALA A 391 8.66 3.21 -19.59
N ALA A 392 7.81 2.20 -19.72
CA ALA A 392 6.38 2.38 -19.89
C ALA A 392 5.74 2.97 -18.61
N ALA A 393 4.65 3.70 -18.78
CA ALA A 393 3.91 4.26 -17.66
C ALA A 393 3.32 3.15 -16.78
N GLY A 394 3.20 3.45 -15.47
CA GLY A 394 2.51 2.61 -14.52
C GLY A 394 3.41 1.90 -13.52
N GLY A 395 2.79 1.01 -12.78
CA GLY A 395 3.40 0.17 -11.77
C GLY A 395 2.43 -0.92 -11.39
N VAL A 396 2.90 -1.84 -10.57
CA VAL A 396 2.16 -3.03 -10.19
C VAL A 396 1.80 -2.94 -8.71
N VAL A 397 0.59 -3.38 -8.37
CA VAL A 397 0.25 -3.68 -6.99
C VAL A 397 0.86 -5.04 -6.70
N ALA A 398 1.84 -5.08 -5.80
CA ALA A 398 2.49 -6.31 -5.38
C ALA A 398 1.57 -7.17 -4.52
N GLU A 399 1.97 -8.41 -4.30
CA GLU A 399 1.41 -9.26 -3.26
C GLU A 399 1.37 -8.48 -1.92
N TYR A 400 0.24 -8.57 -1.22
CA TYR A 400 -0.09 -7.80 0.01
C TYR A 400 -0.47 -6.32 -0.19
N GLY A 401 -0.79 -5.87 -1.40
CA GLY A 401 -1.34 -4.54 -1.61
C GLY A 401 -0.30 -3.41 -1.50
N MET A 402 0.98 -3.71 -1.69
CA MET A 402 1.99 -2.66 -1.74
C MET A 402 2.16 -2.16 -3.18
N TRP A 403 2.06 -0.84 -3.39
CA TRP A 403 2.44 -0.27 -4.68
C TRP A 403 3.93 -0.51 -4.96
N ARG A 404 4.25 -0.99 -6.15
CA ARG A 404 5.61 -1.07 -6.67
C ARG A 404 5.69 -0.34 -8.01
N PRO A 405 6.71 0.51 -8.21
CA PRO A 405 6.98 1.06 -9.54
C PRO A 405 7.21 -0.09 -10.54
N GLY A 406 6.90 0.15 -11.82
CA GLY A 406 7.22 -0.79 -12.89
C GLY A 406 8.73 -1.01 -13.06
N PRO A 407 9.16 -1.82 -14.05
CA PRO A 407 10.57 -1.96 -14.39
C PRO A 407 11.18 -0.60 -14.81
N PRO A 408 12.47 -0.35 -14.54
CA PRO A 408 13.17 0.87 -14.98
C PRO A 408 13.26 0.92 -16.52
N GLY A 409 13.77 2.04 -17.05
CA GLY A 409 14.15 2.12 -18.46
C GLY A 409 15.17 1.03 -18.80
N ALA A 410 15.25 0.64 -20.07
CA ALA A 410 16.28 -0.31 -20.51
C ALA A 410 17.65 0.38 -20.55
N SER A 411 18.72 -0.35 -20.22
CA SER A 411 20.09 0.13 -20.44
C SER A 411 20.37 0.26 -21.93
N GLY A 412 21.29 1.16 -22.29
CA GLY A 412 21.84 1.21 -23.65
C GLY A 412 22.79 0.04 -23.90
N GLU A 413 22.99 -0.31 -25.16
CA GLU A 413 23.95 -1.35 -25.52
C GLU A 413 25.38 -0.79 -25.52
N ASP A 414 26.35 -1.67 -25.25
CA ASP A 414 27.77 -1.35 -25.37
C ASP A 414 28.14 -1.02 -26.82
N GLY A 415 29.13 -0.16 -27.00
CA GLY A 415 29.76 0.01 -28.30
C GLY A 415 30.59 -1.22 -28.67
N HIS A 416 30.74 -1.50 -29.96
CA HIS A 416 31.62 -2.57 -30.42
C HIS A 416 33.09 -2.11 -30.45
N ASP A 417 34.00 -3.04 -30.17
CA ASP A 417 35.43 -2.84 -30.37
C ASP A 417 35.73 -2.57 -31.84
N ALA A 418 36.69 -1.69 -32.09
CA ALA A 418 37.20 -1.45 -33.43
C ALA A 418 38.22 -2.51 -33.86
N THR A 419 38.47 -2.60 -35.16
CA THR A 419 39.50 -3.51 -35.68
C THR A 419 40.88 -2.83 -35.71
N GLY A 420 41.94 -3.64 -35.64
CA GLY A 420 43.31 -3.16 -35.75
C GLY A 420 43.70 -2.78 -37.20
N GLY A 421 44.68 -1.89 -37.33
CA GLY A 421 45.29 -1.53 -38.61
C GLY A 421 46.21 -2.63 -39.16
N GLY A 422 46.36 -2.66 -40.48
CA GLY A 422 47.29 -3.57 -41.16
C GLY A 422 48.74 -3.14 -40.99
N GLY A 423 49.69 -4.07 -41.06
CA GLY A 423 51.12 -3.74 -41.09
C GLY A 423 51.53 -3.14 -42.44
N GLY A 424 52.48 -2.21 -42.45
CA GLY A 424 53.06 -1.68 -43.68
C GLY A 424 53.91 -2.70 -44.43
N GLY A 425 54.03 -2.55 -45.76
CA GLY A 425 54.90 -3.38 -46.58
C GLY A 425 56.39 -3.10 -46.38
N GLY A 426 57.23 -4.12 -46.50
CA GLY A 426 58.68 -3.95 -46.53
C GLY A 426 59.13 -3.29 -47.84
N GLY A 427 60.08 -2.37 -47.77
CA GLY A 427 60.73 -1.81 -48.96
C GLY A 427 61.63 -2.83 -49.63
N ALA A 428 61.83 -2.69 -50.95
CA ALA A 428 62.84 -3.44 -51.67
C ALA A 428 64.22 -2.78 -51.53
N SER A 429 65.28 -3.61 -51.54
CA SER A 429 66.66 -3.12 -51.67
C SER A 429 67.03 -2.99 -53.15
N THR A 430 67.74 -1.92 -53.53
CA THR A 430 68.36 -1.82 -54.86
C THR A 430 69.39 -2.92 -55.07
N ILE A 431 69.52 -3.38 -56.33
CA ILE A 431 70.61 -4.25 -56.76
C ILE A 431 71.93 -3.66 -56.28
N ALA A 432 72.63 -4.40 -55.44
CA ALA A 432 73.99 -4.09 -55.07
C ALA A 432 74.84 -4.05 -56.34
N VAL A 433 75.23 -2.84 -56.78
CA VAL A 433 76.41 -2.73 -57.64
C VAL A 433 77.53 -3.54 -56.97
N PRO A 434 78.23 -4.43 -57.70
CA PRO A 434 78.94 -5.59 -57.14
C PRO A 434 80.01 -5.32 -56.07
N HIS A 435 80.30 -4.07 -55.72
CA HIS A 435 81.36 -3.70 -54.79
C HIS A 435 81.03 -2.74 -53.64
N VAL A 436 79.80 -2.21 -53.50
CA VAL A 436 79.57 -1.14 -52.48
C VAL A 436 78.66 -1.54 -51.30
N CYS A 437 77.66 -2.40 -51.46
CA CYS A 437 76.79 -2.80 -50.32
C CYS A 437 76.22 -4.22 -50.50
N LYS A 438 77.05 -5.24 -50.26
CA LYS A 438 76.58 -6.64 -50.22
C LYS A 438 75.82 -6.84 -48.89
N GLY A 439 74.49 -6.72 -48.93
CA GLY A 439 73.62 -7.00 -47.78
C GLY A 439 72.97 -5.78 -47.11
N CYS A 440 72.58 -4.74 -47.84
CA CYS A 440 71.64 -3.75 -47.31
C CYS A 440 70.21 -4.29 -47.46
N PRO A 441 69.57 -4.86 -46.42
CA PRO A 441 68.18 -5.27 -46.51
C PRO A 441 67.29 -4.05 -46.72
N GLY A 442 66.21 -4.20 -47.50
CA GLY A 442 65.21 -3.15 -47.62
C GLY A 442 64.60 -2.75 -46.26
N GLY A 443 64.03 -1.55 -46.18
CA GLY A 443 63.37 -1.07 -44.98
C GLY A 443 62.23 -2.01 -44.54
N ARG A 444 62.08 -2.25 -43.24
CA ARG A 444 60.97 -3.06 -42.71
C ARG A 444 59.72 -2.18 -42.53
N GLY A 445 58.56 -2.73 -42.86
CA GLY A 445 57.28 -2.05 -42.65
C GLY A 445 56.94 -1.88 -41.17
N GLY A 446 56.16 -0.86 -40.83
CA GLY A 446 55.66 -0.64 -39.46
C GLY A 446 54.51 -1.57 -39.09
N GLY A 447 54.35 -1.89 -37.80
CA GLY A 447 53.18 -2.65 -37.32
C GLY A 447 51.92 -1.78 -37.27
N GLY A 448 50.74 -2.33 -37.54
CA GLY A 448 49.48 -1.59 -37.41
C GLY A 448 49.08 -1.34 -35.96
N GLY A 449 48.33 -0.26 -35.72
CA GLY A 449 47.79 0.07 -34.39
C GLY A 449 46.61 -0.83 -33.99
N GLU A 450 46.42 -1.05 -32.69
CA GLU A 450 45.26 -1.81 -32.19
C GLU A 450 43.97 -0.98 -32.28
N GLY A 451 42.83 -1.64 -32.52
CA GLY A 451 41.53 -0.98 -32.44
C GLY A 451 41.24 -0.49 -31.01
N GLY A 452 40.56 0.64 -30.90
CA GLY A 452 40.03 1.12 -29.62
C GLY A 452 38.86 0.26 -29.14
N HIS A 453 38.71 0.13 -27.83
CA HIS A 453 37.61 -0.63 -27.24
C HIS A 453 36.29 0.15 -27.29
N GLY A 454 35.17 -0.56 -27.37
CA GLY A 454 33.85 0.03 -27.23
C GLY A 454 33.62 0.66 -25.86
N GLY A 455 32.75 1.67 -25.79
CA GLY A 455 32.25 2.19 -24.50
C GLY A 455 31.18 1.29 -23.90
N GLU A 456 31.01 1.30 -22.58
CA GLU A 456 29.91 0.59 -21.91
C GLU A 456 28.60 1.39 -22.00
N GLY A 457 27.46 0.71 -22.10
CA GLY A 457 26.12 1.30 -22.12
C GLY A 457 25.77 2.07 -20.84
N GLY A 458 24.91 3.08 -20.95
CA GLY A 458 24.35 3.75 -19.77
C GLY A 458 23.16 2.98 -19.21
N ASP A 459 23.00 2.94 -17.89
CA ASP A 459 21.88 2.26 -17.24
C ASP A 459 20.57 3.02 -17.42
N GLY A 460 19.44 2.32 -17.41
CA GLY A 460 18.13 2.96 -17.42
C GLY A 460 17.79 3.72 -16.14
N GLY A 461 17.00 4.79 -16.28
CA GLY A 461 16.42 5.53 -15.17
C GLY A 461 15.31 4.73 -14.48
N HIS A 462 15.21 4.83 -13.16
CA HIS A 462 14.17 4.18 -12.37
C HIS A 462 12.89 5.01 -12.36
N ASN A 463 11.75 4.38 -12.12
CA ASN A 463 10.46 5.06 -12.14
C ASN A 463 10.21 5.90 -10.88
N GLY A 464 9.38 6.93 -11.03
CA GLY A 464 8.85 7.68 -9.90
C GLY A 464 7.80 6.90 -9.11
N GLY A 465 7.67 7.25 -7.83
CA GLY A 465 6.70 6.67 -6.91
C GLY A 465 5.31 7.29 -7.05
N ALA A 466 4.30 6.55 -6.61
CA ALA A 466 2.91 6.99 -6.69
C ALA A 466 2.55 8.03 -5.63
N SER A 467 1.53 8.84 -5.90
CA SER A 467 0.78 9.57 -4.89
C SER A 467 -0.67 9.07 -4.87
N ILE A 468 -1.09 8.50 -3.74
CA ILE A 468 -2.38 7.81 -3.62
C ILE A 468 -3.10 8.32 -2.38
N ALA A 469 -4.26 8.97 -2.54
CA ALA A 469 -5.00 9.42 -1.34
C ALA A 469 -5.58 8.22 -0.57
N VAL A 470 -6.27 7.30 -1.26
CA VAL A 470 -6.76 6.05 -0.66
C VAL A 470 -6.45 4.86 -1.55
N PHE A 471 -5.93 3.79 -0.94
CA PHE A 471 -5.72 2.51 -1.59
C PHE A 471 -6.67 1.45 -1.04
N CYS A 472 -7.44 0.81 -1.92
CA CYS A 472 -8.41 -0.23 -1.61
C CYS A 472 -7.97 -1.56 -2.23
N PHE A 473 -7.49 -2.49 -1.41
CA PHE A 473 -7.10 -3.83 -1.82
C PHE A 473 -8.18 -4.84 -1.42
N TYR A 474 -8.85 -5.45 -2.40
CA TYR A 474 -10.04 -6.29 -2.19
C TYR A 474 -11.04 -5.65 -1.20
N SER A 475 -11.31 -4.35 -1.39
CA SER A 475 -12.03 -3.55 -0.40
C SER A 475 -13.04 -2.60 -1.04
N GLY A 476 -14.27 -2.62 -0.52
CA GLY A 476 -15.38 -1.76 -0.94
C GLY A 476 -15.93 -0.85 0.17
N PRO A 477 -15.11 -0.02 0.83
CA PRO A 477 -15.60 0.88 1.88
C PRO A 477 -16.57 1.93 1.33
N ARG A 478 -17.40 2.49 2.21
CA ARG A 478 -18.33 3.57 1.89
C ARG A 478 -17.80 4.92 2.34
N PHE A 479 -17.74 5.88 1.43
CA PHE A 479 -17.34 7.25 1.69
C PHE A 479 -18.52 8.19 1.49
N THR A 480 -18.82 9.01 2.51
CA THR A 480 -19.86 10.03 2.45
C THR A 480 -19.25 11.39 2.78
N ASP A 481 -19.49 12.39 1.93
CA ASP A 481 -18.97 13.75 2.12
C ASP A 481 -17.44 13.80 2.31
N CYS A 482 -16.70 12.91 1.64
CA CYS A 482 -15.25 12.81 1.79
C CYS A 482 -14.49 13.61 0.73
N LEU A 483 -13.28 14.04 1.06
CA LEU A 483 -12.33 14.67 0.13
C LEU A 483 -11.16 13.73 -0.17
N PHE A 484 -10.85 13.57 -1.45
CA PHE A 484 -9.67 12.84 -1.92
C PHE A 484 -8.78 13.78 -2.71
N GLN A 485 -7.57 14.01 -2.21
CA GLN A 485 -6.61 14.92 -2.83
C GLN A 485 -5.22 14.27 -2.86
N PRO A 486 -4.87 13.56 -3.94
CA PRO A 486 -3.51 13.10 -4.11
C PRO A 486 -2.56 14.28 -4.38
N GLY A 487 -1.31 14.12 -3.98
CA GLY A 487 -0.21 14.96 -4.42
C GLY A 487 0.25 14.60 -5.84
N PRO A 488 1.30 15.25 -6.37
CA PRO A 488 1.83 14.91 -7.67
C PRO A 488 2.56 13.56 -7.63
N GLY A 489 2.50 12.81 -8.72
CA GLY A 489 3.33 11.62 -8.87
C GLY A 489 4.84 11.97 -8.91
N GLY A 490 5.69 11.03 -8.48
CA GLY A 490 7.13 11.21 -8.51
C GLY A 490 7.67 11.30 -9.93
N ARG A 491 8.66 12.15 -10.19
CA ARG A 491 9.29 12.21 -11.54
C ARG A 491 10.10 10.95 -11.80
N GLY A 492 10.13 10.48 -13.05
CA GLY A 492 11.03 9.41 -13.47
C GLY A 492 12.50 9.83 -13.43
N GLY A 493 13.38 8.86 -13.19
CA GLY A 493 14.83 9.03 -13.18
C GLY A 493 15.38 9.25 -14.58
N ILE A 494 16.39 10.11 -14.71
CA ILE A 494 17.09 10.32 -15.99
C ILE A 494 17.93 9.08 -16.32
N GLY A 495 17.91 8.62 -17.57
CA GLY A 495 18.77 7.54 -18.03
C GLY A 495 20.26 7.90 -18.03
N GLY A 496 21.09 6.91 -17.75
CA GLY A 496 22.55 7.03 -17.69
C GLY A 496 23.15 7.34 -19.07
N ARG A 497 24.21 8.14 -19.09
CA ARG A 497 24.93 8.43 -20.34
C ARG A 497 25.75 7.21 -20.77
N GLY A 498 25.73 6.88 -22.06
CA GLY A 498 26.62 5.86 -22.63
C GLY A 498 28.09 6.27 -22.64
N GLY A 499 28.99 5.30 -22.50
CA GLY A 499 30.44 5.49 -22.54
C GLY A 499 30.94 5.86 -23.93
N ARG A 500 31.92 6.77 -24.01
CA ARG A 500 32.65 7.05 -25.25
C ARG A 500 33.47 5.84 -25.67
N GLY A 501 33.56 5.54 -26.95
CA GLY A 501 34.53 4.55 -27.46
C GLY A 501 35.96 5.04 -27.30
N GLY A 502 36.89 4.11 -27.14
CA GLY A 502 38.32 4.37 -27.05
C GLY A 502 38.91 4.77 -28.41
N SER A 503 39.92 5.63 -28.40
CA SER A 503 40.65 5.95 -29.64
C SER A 503 41.44 4.74 -30.14
N GLY A 504 41.55 4.59 -31.45
CA GLY A 504 42.45 3.62 -32.06
C GLY A 504 43.92 3.94 -31.80
N GLY A 505 44.75 2.90 -31.78
CA GLY A 505 46.20 3.03 -31.65
C GLY A 505 46.83 3.61 -32.91
N VAL A 506 47.91 4.38 -32.74
CA VAL A 506 48.67 4.91 -33.88
C VAL A 506 49.43 3.79 -34.58
N GLY A 507 49.49 3.82 -35.91
CA GLY A 507 50.31 2.91 -36.70
C GLY A 507 51.81 3.10 -36.44
N GLY A 508 52.55 2.00 -36.39
CA GLY A 508 53.99 2.02 -36.20
C GLY A 508 54.71 2.60 -37.43
N ARG A 509 55.76 3.38 -37.20
CA ARG A 509 56.68 3.78 -38.28
C ARG A 509 57.53 2.58 -38.68
N GLY A 510 57.77 2.38 -39.97
CA GLY A 510 58.75 1.37 -40.40
C GLY A 510 60.18 1.73 -39.95
N ALA A 511 61.17 0.89 -40.26
CA ALA A 511 62.59 1.19 -40.00
C ALA A 511 63.36 1.56 -41.28
N ASP A 512 64.06 2.72 -41.26
CA ASP A 512 64.99 3.11 -42.33
C ASP A 512 66.30 2.35 -42.21
N ARG A 513 66.62 1.54 -43.24
CA ARG A 513 67.96 0.96 -43.44
C ARG A 513 68.35 1.07 -44.91
N GLY A 514 68.59 2.30 -45.39
CA GLY A 514 69.37 2.57 -46.61
C GLY A 514 68.81 2.14 -47.97
N GLY A 515 67.55 1.68 -48.06
CA GLY A 515 66.83 1.33 -49.32
C GLY A 515 65.47 2.03 -49.43
N GLY A 516 64.59 1.60 -50.34
CA GLY A 516 63.27 2.22 -50.60
C GLY A 516 62.42 2.57 -49.38
N ARG A 517 61.59 3.61 -49.48
CA ARG A 517 60.74 4.06 -48.37
C ARG A 517 59.81 2.91 -47.97
N ARG A 518 59.71 2.69 -46.67
CA ARG A 518 58.88 1.64 -46.07
C ARG A 518 57.41 2.04 -46.01
N GLY A 519 56.53 1.04 -45.94
CA GLY A 519 55.15 1.26 -45.54
C GLY A 519 55.03 1.52 -44.04
N GLU A 520 54.30 2.56 -43.64
CA GLU A 520 53.84 2.72 -42.26
C GLU A 520 52.70 1.72 -41.96
N GLY A 521 52.54 1.33 -40.69
CA GLY A 521 51.35 0.59 -40.30
C GLY A 521 50.11 1.47 -40.35
N GLY A 522 48.94 0.89 -40.64
CA GLY A 522 47.67 1.60 -40.53
C GLY A 522 47.32 1.92 -39.08
N PHE A 523 46.54 2.97 -38.86
CA PHE A 523 45.94 3.29 -37.57
C PHE A 523 44.92 2.20 -37.18
N GLY A 524 44.75 1.96 -35.87
CA GLY A 524 43.60 1.22 -35.40
C GLY A 524 42.31 2.04 -35.56
N GLY A 525 41.17 1.38 -35.73
CA GLY A 525 39.88 2.07 -35.70
C GLY A 525 39.54 2.60 -34.31
N ASN A 526 38.72 3.65 -34.21
CA ASN A 526 38.16 4.10 -32.93
C ASN A 526 37.01 3.17 -32.52
N GLY A 527 36.97 2.77 -31.25
CA GLY A 527 35.87 1.98 -30.70
C GLY A 527 34.53 2.72 -30.81
N GLY A 528 33.45 1.96 -30.86
CA GLY A 528 32.10 2.51 -30.91
C GLY A 528 31.71 3.20 -29.60
N GLY A 529 30.96 4.31 -29.69
CA GLY A 529 30.32 4.91 -28.52
C GLY A 529 29.08 4.11 -28.11
N ALA A 530 28.85 3.94 -26.82
CA ALA A 530 27.72 3.17 -26.31
C ALA A 530 26.39 3.95 -26.39
N GLY A 531 25.29 3.19 -26.28
CA GLY A 531 23.94 3.72 -26.12
C GLY A 531 23.73 4.41 -24.77
N GLY A 532 22.95 5.49 -24.75
CA GLY A 532 22.42 6.03 -23.49
C GLY A 532 21.30 5.14 -22.96
N GLY A 533 21.12 5.08 -21.64
CA GLY A 533 20.00 4.35 -21.01
C GLY A 533 18.67 5.08 -21.15
N GLY A 534 17.57 4.34 -21.22
CA GLY A 534 16.21 4.87 -21.29
C GLY A 534 15.83 5.63 -20.03
N GLY A 535 14.95 6.64 -20.16
CA GLY A 535 14.40 7.35 -19.01
C GLY A 535 13.41 6.49 -18.21
N GLY A 536 13.35 6.69 -16.89
CA GLY A 536 12.35 6.06 -16.04
C GLY A 536 10.98 6.74 -16.20
N ALA A 537 9.90 6.01 -15.97
CA ALA A 537 8.54 6.53 -16.06
C ALA A 537 8.21 7.43 -14.87
N GLY A 538 7.30 8.37 -15.07
CA GLY A 538 6.69 9.11 -13.98
C GLY A 538 5.79 8.24 -13.12
N GLY A 539 5.75 8.52 -11.83
CA GLY A 539 4.83 7.87 -10.90
C GLY A 539 3.40 8.40 -11.07
N PRO A 540 2.38 7.58 -10.79
CA PRO A 540 1.00 8.00 -10.95
C PRO A 540 0.50 8.94 -9.84
N SER A 541 -0.62 9.60 -10.09
CA SER A 541 -1.38 10.36 -9.08
C SER A 541 -2.84 9.91 -9.08
N TYR A 542 -3.29 9.29 -7.98
CA TYR A 542 -4.61 8.67 -7.88
C TYR A 542 -5.38 9.13 -6.63
N GLY A 543 -6.62 9.57 -6.82
CA GLY A 543 -7.52 9.83 -5.69
C GLY A 543 -7.83 8.54 -4.95
N ILE A 544 -8.35 7.55 -5.68
CA ILE A 544 -8.63 6.21 -5.17
C ILE A 544 -8.02 5.18 -6.13
N LEU A 545 -7.13 4.35 -5.61
CA LEU A 545 -6.61 3.17 -6.32
C LEU A 545 -7.32 1.93 -5.79
N VAL A 546 -8.03 1.23 -6.67
CA VAL A 546 -8.72 -0.04 -6.36
C VAL A 546 -7.93 -1.18 -7.01
N ALA A 547 -7.61 -2.19 -6.22
CA ALA A 547 -6.98 -3.43 -6.68
C ALA A 547 -7.83 -4.61 -6.20
N GLY A 548 -8.50 -5.28 -7.14
CA GLY A 548 -9.50 -6.31 -6.87
C GLY A 548 -10.84 -6.00 -7.54
N ASP A 549 -11.82 -6.86 -7.29
CA ASP A 549 -13.16 -6.86 -7.91
C ASP A 549 -14.23 -6.12 -7.10
N VAL A 550 -13.88 -5.61 -5.92
CA VAL A 550 -14.80 -4.88 -5.04
C VAL A 550 -14.56 -3.37 -5.15
N GLU A 551 -15.56 -2.63 -5.61
CA GLU A 551 -15.49 -1.18 -5.76
C GLU A 551 -15.97 -0.44 -4.50
N PRO A 552 -15.34 0.69 -4.12
CA PRO A 552 -15.81 1.54 -3.04
C PRO A 552 -17.07 2.33 -3.42
N ILE A 553 -17.93 2.59 -2.43
CA ILE A 553 -19.19 3.34 -2.63
C ILE A 553 -18.95 4.81 -2.27
N LEU A 554 -19.07 5.70 -3.25
CA LEU A 554 -18.93 7.15 -3.05
C LEU A 554 -20.30 7.83 -2.99
N ARG A 555 -20.51 8.69 -1.98
CA ARG A 555 -21.69 9.56 -1.84
C ARG A 555 -21.23 10.96 -1.52
N ASP A 556 -21.67 11.93 -2.32
CA ASP A 556 -21.42 13.36 -2.11
C ASP A 556 -19.94 13.71 -1.84
N SER A 557 -19.03 12.91 -2.40
CA SER A 557 -17.60 13.00 -2.15
C SER A 557 -16.89 13.71 -3.29
N THR A 558 -15.86 14.48 -2.95
CA THR A 558 -15.09 15.31 -3.89
C THR A 558 -13.75 14.67 -4.17
N LEU A 559 -13.42 14.50 -5.45
CA LEU A 559 -12.10 14.05 -5.90
C LEU A 559 -11.40 15.22 -6.58
N VAL A 560 -10.27 15.65 -6.02
CA VAL A 560 -9.43 16.71 -6.57
C VAL A 560 -8.32 16.04 -7.37
N PRO A 561 -8.27 16.17 -8.71
CA PRO A 561 -7.20 15.56 -9.49
C PRO A 561 -5.85 16.24 -9.20
N SER A 562 -4.78 15.49 -9.38
CA SER A 562 -3.41 16.00 -9.35
C SER A 562 -2.60 15.34 -10.47
N ALA A 563 -1.55 16.04 -10.91
CA ALA A 563 -0.77 15.60 -12.05
C ALA A 563 0.06 14.35 -11.73
N GLY A 564 0.09 13.42 -12.68
CA GLY A 564 1.11 12.38 -12.69
C GLY A 564 2.52 12.98 -12.77
N GLY A 565 3.51 12.20 -12.34
CA GLY A 565 4.91 12.58 -12.46
C GLY A 565 5.35 12.61 -13.92
N ARG A 566 6.27 13.50 -14.27
CA ARG A 566 6.86 13.47 -15.61
C ARG A 566 7.86 12.32 -15.74
N GLY A 567 7.91 11.69 -16.91
CA GLY A 567 8.96 10.75 -17.27
C GLY A 567 10.35 11.40 -17.24
N GLY A 568 11.35 10.61 -16.88
CA GLY A 568 12.75 11.00 -16.95
C GLY A 568 13.20 11.05 -18.41
N SER A 569 14.11 11.97 -18.73
CA SER A 569 14.74 11.97 -20.05
C SER A 569 15.67 10.76 -20.22
N GLY A 570 15.78 10.22 -21.43
CA GLY A 570 16.84 9.26 -21.73
C GLY A 570 18.24 9.86 -21.68
N GLY A 571 19.23 8.99 -21.47
CA GLY A 571 20.64 9.33 -21.43
C GLY A 571 21.21 9.67 -22.79
N LEU A 572 22.29 10.47 -22.81
CA LEU A 572 23.02 10.79 -24.05
C LEU A 572 23.84 9.58 -24.52
N HIS A 573 24.07 9.45 -25.83
CA HIS A 573 25.04 8.47 -26.33
C HIS A 573 26.49 8.85 -25.98
N GLY A 574 27.37 7.86 -26.02
CA GLY A 574 28.80 8.05 -25.85
C GLY A 574 29.42 8.91 -26.95
N ALA A 575 29.08 8.66 -28.20
CA ALA A 575 29.60 9.34 -29.37
C ALA A 575 28.47 9.96 -30.22
N GLY A 576 27.79 11.00 -29.72
CA GLY A 576 26.77 11.69 -30.50
C GLY A 576 25.89 12.65 -29.70
N SER A 577 25.00 13.36 -30.40
CA SER A 577 24.01 14.26 -29.82
C SER A 577 22.65 13.60 -29.55
N GLY A 578 22.47 12.34 -29.94
CA GLY A 578 21.24 11.60 -29.69
C GLY A 578 21.01 11.32 -28.19
N ARG A 579 19.77 11.01 -27.85
CA ARG A 579 19.37 10.53 -26.52
C ARG A 579 18.57 9.26 -26.68
N ALA A 580 18.64 8.43 -25.67
CA ALA A 580 17.69 7.35 -25.48
C ALA A 580 16.25 7.89 -25.28
N ASP A 581 15.28 7.00 -25.40
CA ASP A 581 13.87 7.37 -25.27
C ASP A 581 13.58 7.87 -23.84
N PRO A 582 12.77 8.94 -23.68
CA PRO A 582 12.29 9.33 -22.37
C PRO A 582 11.33 8.26 -21.82
N GLY A 583 11.23 8.17 -20.50
CA GLY A 583 10.16 7.39 -19.88
C GLY A 583 8.81 8.06 -20.12
N ALA A 584 7.74 7.29 -20.04
CA ALA A 584 6.38 7.84 -20.14
C ALA A 584 6.03 8.67 -18.90
N ASP A 585 5.16 9.66 -19.06
CA ASP A 585 4.56 10.38 -17.94
C ASP A 585 3.64 9.43 -17.15
N GLY A 586 3.56 9.66 -15.84
CA GLY A 586 2.67 8.91 -14.95
C GLY A 586 1.22 9.26 -15.24
N PRO A 587 0.30 8.29 -15.17
CA PRO A 587 -1.11 8.55 -15.35
C PRO A 587 -1.69 9.34 -14.16
N GLU A 588 -2.74 10.10 -14.43
CA GLU A 588 -3.57 10.77 -13.44
C GLU A 588 -5.00 10.24 -13.53
N ALA A 589 -5.62 9.92 -12.39
CA ALA A 589 -7.01 9.50 -12.34
C ALA A 589 -7.62 9.82 -10.97
N THR A 590 -8.92 10.13 -10.94
CA THR A 590 -9.64 10.30 -9.68
C THR A 590 -9.94 8.94 -9.04
N VAL A 591 -10.37 7.95 -9.83
CA VAL A 591 -10.55 6.55 -9.44
C VAL A 591 -9.98 5.65 -10.53
N ILE A 592 -9.18 4.66 -10.17
CA ILE A 592 -8.65 3.65 -11.11
C ILE A 592 -8.81 2.25 -10.51
N ASN A 593 -9.27 1.31 -11.34
CA ASN A 593 -9.35 -0.11 -11.00
C ASN A 593 -8.24 -0.86 -11.74
N ILE A 594 -7.36 -1.50 -10.99
CA ILE A 594 -6.32 -2.38 -11.53
C ILE A 594 -6.78 -3.82 -11.30
N PRO A 595 -7.15 -4.57 -12.37
CA PRO A 595 -7.43 -5.99 -12.23
C PRO A 595 -6.18 -6.70 -11.70
N LEU A 596 -6.37 -7.61 -10.75
CA LEU A 596 -5.29 -8.45 -10.25
C LEU A 596 -5.16 -9.66 -11.17
N ASP A 597 -3.99 -9.82 -11.78
CA ASP A 597 -3.63 -11.04 -12.50
C ASP A 597 -3.49 -12.16 -11.46
N HIS A 598 -4.44 -13.09 -11.44
CA HIS A 598 -4.49 -14.23 -10.52
C HIS A 598 -3.45 -15.30 -10.83
#